data_AF-A0A0S2HVS0-F1
#
_entry.id   AF-A0A0S2HVS0-F1
#
_cell.length_a   1.000
_cell.length_b   1.000
_cell.length_c   1.000
_cell.angle_alpha   90.00
_cell.angle_beta   90.00
_cell.angle_gamma   90.00
#
_symmetry.space_group_name_H-M   'P 1'
#
loop_
_entity.id
_entity.type
_entity.pdbx_description
1 polymer ?
#
loop_
_entity_poly.entity_id
_entity_poly.type
_entity_poly.pdbx_seq_one_letter_code
_entity_poly.pdbx_strand_id
1 'polypeptide(L)'
;MLHLHMWLLQTGFLKPRISYGIPFYYGNRWVCFLNPLKKGGVELAFTRGNELQDEPGILDNKGRKLVYGVELDSIETIPHEALEEVLFEALDLDRA
;
A
#
# COMPACT_ATOMS: atom_id res chain seq x y z
N MET A 1 9.07 5.22 -6.54
CA MET A 1 9.08 5.00 -5.07
C MET A 1 8.94 6.30 -4.26
N LEU A 2 9.79 7.33 -4.47
CA LEU A 2 9.69 8.59 -3.72
C LEU A 2 8.31 9.26 -3.83
N HIS A 3 7.71 9.26 -5.03
CA HIS A 3 6.37 9.81 -5.23
C HIS A 3 5.32 9.15 -4.30
N LEU A 4 5.25 7.82 -4.28
CA LEU A 4 4.36 7.06 -3.39
C LEU A 4 4.68 7.28 -1.90
N HIS A 5 5.96 7.39 -1.55
CA HIS A 5 6.35 7.73 -0.19
C HIS A 5 5.78 9.08 0.24
N MET A 6 5.94 10.12 -0.58
CA MET A 6 5.39 11.45 -0.30
C MET A 6 3.87 11.43 -0.21
N TRP A 7 3.20 10.73 -1.14
CA TRP A 7 1.74 10.57 -1.12
C TRP A 7 1.24 9.90 0.17
N LEU A 8 1.88 8.81 0.62
CA LEU A 8 1.53 8.14 1.87
C LEU A 8 1.73 9.05 3.10
N LEU A 9 2.76 9.89 3.11
CA LEU A 9 3.01 10.83 4.22
C LEU A 9 2.02 12.01 4.22
N GLN A 10 1.50 12.42 3.06
CA GLN A 10 0.52 13.50 2.97
C GLN A 10 -0.80 13.16 3.69
N THR A 11 -1.09 11.88 3.91
CA THR A 11 -2.26 11.44 4.69
C THR A 11 -2.21 11.93 6.15
N GLY A 12 -1.02 12.16 6.71
CA GLY A 12 -0.84 12.52 8.12
C GLY A 12 -1.14 11.41 9.14
N PHE A 13 -1.66 10.26 8.71
CA PHE A 13 -2.04 9.15 9.58
C PHE A 13 -0.95 8.08 9.71
N LEU A 14 0.06 8.11 8.84
CA LEU A 14 1.10 7.09 8.74
C LEU A 14 2.46 7.58 9.21
N LYS A 15 3.17 6.71 9.92
CA LYS A 15 4.57 6.89 10.33
C LYS A 15 5.47 5.95 9.51
N PRO A 16 6.45 6.48 8.76
CA PRO A 16 7.35 5.65 7.97
C PRO A 16 8.41 4.99 8.87
N ARG A 17 8.79 3.76 8.54
CA ARG A 17 9.90 3.03 9.15
C ARG A 17 10.54 2.10 8.13
N ILE A 18 11.87 2.03 8.12
CA ILE A 18 12.56 0.99 7.34
C ILE A 18 12.52 -0.33 8.11
N SER A 19 11.90 -1.34 7.51
CA SER A 19 11.85 -2.71 8.01
C SER A 19 12.22 -3.65 6.86
N TYR A 20 13.04 -4.67 7.13
CA TYR A 20 13.52 -5.61 6.11
C TYR A 20 14.16 -4.95 4.87
N GLY A 21 14.72 -3.75 5.04
CA GLY A 21 15.36 -2.99 3.97
C GLY A 21 14.41 -2.21 3.05
N ILE A 22 13.10 -2.17 3.34
CA ILE A 22 12.10 -1.44 2.55
C ILE A 22 11.25 -0.51 3.44
N PRO A 23 10.61 0.53 2.88
CA PRO A 23 9.77 1.43 3.66
C PRO A 23 8.42 0.78 3.98
N PHE A 24 8.16 0.63 5.26
CA PHE A 24 6.87 0.28 5.85
C PHE A 24 6.21 1.52 6.45
N TYR A 25 4.88 1.52 6.50
CA TYR A 25 4.07 2.63 6.97
C TYR A 25 3.11 2.12 8.02
N TYR A 26 3.14 2.76 9.18
CA TYR A 26 2.45 2.32 10.39
C TYR A 26 1.41 3.35 10.82
N GLY A 27 0.20 2.90 11.13
CA GLY A 27 -0.76 3.63 11.96
C GLY A 27 -0.63 3.17 13.42
N ASN A 28 -1.69 2.56 13.95
CA ASN A 28 -1.66 1.77 15.19
C ASN A 28 -0.84 0.48 14.99
N ARG A 29 -0.98 -0.16 13.82
CA ARG A 29 -0.24 -1.35 13.39
C ARG A 29 0.36 -1.10 12.00
N TRP A 30 0.81 -2.17 11.36
CA TRP A 30 1.48 -2.14 10.07
C TRP A 30 0.39 -2.04 9.01
N VAL A 31 0.35 -0.97 8.24
CA VAL A 31 -0.75 -0.75 7.26
C VAL A 31 -0.32 -1.21 5.88
N CYS A 32 0.77 -0.65 5.36
CA CYS A 32 1.27 -0.95 4.04
C CYS A 32 2.79 -0.83 3.95
N PHE A 33 3.37 -1.26 2.83
CA PHE A 33 4.77 -1.09 2.51
C PHE A 33 4.97 -0.93 1.00
N LEU A 34 6.10 -0.31 0.62
CA LEU A 34 6.51 -0.24 -0.79
C LEU A 34 7.63 -1.24 -1.05
N ASN A 35 7.40 -2.16 -1.98
CA ASN A 35 8.33 -3.20 -2.34
C ASN A 35 8.85 -2.97 -3.77
N PRO A 36 10.15 -2.72 -3.99
CA PRO A 36 10.70 -2.60 -5.33
C PRO A 36 10.62 -3.94 -6.07
N LEU A 37 10.13 -3.93 -7.30
CA LEU A 37 9.99 -5.12 -8.11
C LEU A 37 11.25 -5.36 -8.95
N LYS A 38 11.61 -6.64 -9.14
CA LYS A 38 12.85 -7.04 -9.85
C LYS A 38 12.90 -6.58 -11.30
N LYS A 39 11.74 -6.41 -11.95
CA LYS A 39 11.61 -6.04 -13.37
C LYS A 39 11.41 -4.52 -13.57
N GLY A 40 11.58 -3.72 -12.50
CA GLY A 40 11.15 -2.33 -12.49
C GLY A 40 9.75 -2.20 -11.87
N GLY A 41 9.38 -0.96 -11.52
CA GLY A 41 8.14 -0.69 -10.80
C GLY A 41 8.23 -0.87 -9.29
N VAL A 42 7.12 -0.62 -8.61
CA VAL A 42 6.96 -0.74 -7.16
C VAL A 42 5.62 -1.38 -6.88
N GLU A 43 5.59 -2.35 -5.98
CA GLU A 43 4.36 -2.84 -5.39
C GLU A 43 4.02 -2.02 -4.16
N LEU A 44 2.80 -1.46 -4.12
CA LEU A 44 2.18 -1.00 -2.88
C LEU A 44 1.38 -2.17 -2.31
N ALA A 45 1.83 -2.70 -1.17
CA ALA A 45 1.22 -3.86 -0.54
C ALA A 45 0.63 -3.51 0.83
N PHE A 46 -0.57 -4.02 1.10
CA PHE A 46 -1.31 -3.86 2.35
C PHE A 46 -1.19 -5.14 3.17
N THR A 47 -0.77 -5.01 4.42
CA THR A 47 -0.41 -6.17 5.27
C THR A 47 -1.60 -7.07 5.62
N ARG A 48 -2.79 -6.47 5.66
CA ARG A 48 -4.10 -7.10 5.89
C ARG A 48 -5.00 -6.95 4.66
N GLY A 49 -4.42 -7.02 3.47
CA GLY A 49 -5.15 -6.89 2.21
C GLY A 49 -6.30 -7.88 2.04
N ASN A 50 -6.22 -9.06 2.67
CA ASN A 50 -7.29 -10.07 2.67
C ASN A 50 -8.54 -9.69 3.48
N GLU A 51 -8.50 -8.59 4.22
CA GLU A 51 -9.61 -8.07 5.03
C GLU A 51 -10.22 -6.80 4.40
N LEU A 52 -9.63 -6.30 3.32
CA LEU A 52 -10.13 -5.17 2.55
C LEU A 52 -11.22 -5.66 1.59
N GLN A 53 -12.28 -4.88 1.41
CA GLN A 53 -13.32 -5.07 0.41
C GLN A 53 -12.74 -4.92 -0.99
N ASP A 54 -11.80 -3.97 -1.18
CA ASP A 54 -11.20 -3.66 -2.49
C ASP A 54 -12.28 -3.46 -3.57
N GLU A 55 -13.26 -2.59 -3.30
CA GLU A 55 -14.31 -2.23 -4.27
C GLU A 55 -13.76 -1.82 -5.66
N PRO A 56 -12.61 -1.10 -5.76
CA PRO A 56 -11.99 -0.83 -7.05
C PRO A 56 -11.41 -2.07 -7.77
N GLY A 57 -11.18 -3.16 -7.04
CA GLY A 57 -10.67 -4.43 -7.58
C GLY A 57 -9.22 -4.36 -8.06
N ILE A 58 -8.39 -3.52 -7.44
CA ILE A 58 -7.01 -3.27 -7.89
C ILE A 58 -5.96 -4.13 -7.17
N LEU A 59 -6.34 -4.87 -6.13
CA LEU A 59 -5.41 -5.65 -5.33
C LEU A 59 -5.27 -7.10 -5.82
N ASP A 60 -4.03 -7.55 -5.93
CA ASP A 60 -3.67 -8.94 -6.19
C ASP A 60 -2.98 -9.56 -4.96
N ASN A 61 -3.46 -10.73 -4.56
CA ASN A 61 -2.86 -11.48 -3.46
C ASN A 61 -1.54 -12.17 -3.85
N LYS A 62 -1.30 -12.45 -5.13
CA LYS A 62 -0.12 -13.17 -5.64
C LYS A 62 0.18 -14.46 -4.87
N GLY A 63 -0.87 -15.17 -4.46
CA GLY A 63 -0.78 -16.38 -3.64
C GLY A 63 -0.45 -16.15 -2.16
N ARG A 64 -0.36 -14.90 -1.69
CA ARG A 64 -0.15 -14.56 -0.28
C ARG A 64 -1.49 -14.62 0.48
N LYS A 65 -1.46 -15.16 1.70
CA LYS A 65 -2.67 -15.35 2.51
C LYS A 65 -3.25 -14.04 3.04
N LEU A 66 -2.40 -13.12 3.48
CA LEU A 66 -2.82 -11.87 4.15
C LEU A 66 -2.53 -10.63 3.32
N VAL A 67 -1.38 -10.61 2.65
CA VAL A 67 -0.84 -9.40 2.02
C VAL A 67 -1.32 -9.30 0.59
N TYR A 68 -2.12 -8.31 0.26
CA TYR A 68 -2.54 -8.05 -1.12
C TYR A 68 -1.93 -6.71 -1.56
N GLY A 69 -1.73 -6.53 -2.86
CA GLY A 69 -1.05 -5.33 -3.35
C GLY A 69 -1.25 -5.08 -4.83
N VAL A 70 -0.83 -3.91 -5.25
CA VAL A 70 -0.93 -3.42 -6.63
C VAL A 70 0.47 -3.11 -7.15
N GLU A 71 0.78 -3.59 -8.36
CA GLU A 71 2.03 -3.24 -9.04
C GLU A 71 1.86 -1.93 -9.81
N LEU A 72 2.82 -1.01 -9.63
CA LEU A 72 2.81 0.32 -10.22
C LEU A 72 4.12 0.53 -10.99
N ASP A 73 4.01 0.62 -12.32
CA ASP A 73 5.16 0.66 -13.22
C ASP A 73 5.54 2.08 -13.65
N SER A 74 4.57 3.00 -13.74
CA SER A 74 4.77 4.41 -14.09
C SER A 74 3.99 5.33 -13.15
N ILE A 75 4.53 6.53 -12.90
CA ILE A 75 3.84 7.58 -12.14
C ILE A 75 2.60 8.08 -12.90
N GLU A 76 2.66 8.10 -14.22
CA GLU A 76 1.61 8.63 -15.09
C GLU A 76 0.35 7.75 -15.11
N THR A 77 0.49 6.47 -14.76
CA THR A 77 -0.58 5.48 -14.82
C THR A 77 -1.08 5.08 -13.43
N ILE A 78 -0.67 5.80 -12.37
CA ILE A 78 -1.11 5.52 -11.00
C ILE A 78 -2.62 5.79 -10.89
N PRO A 79 -3.44 4.79 -10.51
CA PRO A 79 -4.88 4.96 -10.33
C PRO A 79 -5.18 5.61 -8.97
N HIS A 80 -4.89 6.92 -8.85
CA HIS A 80 -4.89 7.62 -7.57
C HIS A 80 -6.20 7.50 -6.78
N GLU A 81 -7.35 7.59 -7.45
CA GLU A 81 -8.68 7.46 -6.83
C GLU A 81 -8.87 6.07 -6.19
N ALA A 82 -8.60 5.00 -6.96
CA ALA A 82 -8.67 3.63 -6.44
C ALA A 82 -7.66 3.37 -5.31
N LEU A 83 -6.45 3.92 -5.39
CA LEU A 83 -5.47 3.79 -4.31
C LEU A 83 -5.88 4.54 -3.05
N GLU A 84 -6.52 5.70 -3.19
CA GLU A 84 -7.01 6.50 -2.07
C GLU A 84 -8.15 5.78 -1.35
N GLU A 85 -9.09 5.19 -2.09
CA GLU A 85 -10.16 4.36 -1.53
C GLU A 85 -9.61 3.19 -0.71
N VAL A 86 -8.71 2.40 -1.29
CA VAL A 86 -8.08 1.25 -0.61
C VAL A 86 -7.25 1.69 0.60
N LEU A 87 -6.54 2.82 0.49
CA LEU A 87 -5.72 3.33 1.59
C LEU A 87 -6.60 3.78 2.77
N PHE A 88 -7.70 4.48 2.51
CA PHE A 88 -8.62 4.88 3.57
C PHE A 88 -9.28 3.68 4.24
N GLU A 89 -9.68 2.69 3.46
CA GLU A 89 -10.18 1.43 4.00
C GLU A 89 -9.14 0.75 4.92
N ALA A 90 -7.89 0.66 4.48
CA ALA A 90 -6.81 0.09 5.29
C ALA A 90 -6.55 0.89 6.59
N LEU A 91 -6.71 2.21 6.55
CA LEU A 91 -6.61 3.08 7.73
C LEU A 91 -7.80 2.90 8.68
N ASP A 92 -9.02 2.69 8.17
CA ASP A 92 -10.18 2.37 8.98
C ASP A 92 -10.03 1.01 9.67
N LEU A 93 -9.57 0.00 8.94
CA LEU A 93 -9.28 -1.33 9.46
C LEU A 93 -8.19 -1.32 10.55
N ASP A 94 -7.22 -0.41 10.45
CA ASP A 94 -6.16 -0.23 11.45
C ASP A 94 -6.64 0.49 12.73
N ARG A 95 -7.73 1.26 12.63
CA ARG A 95 -8.36 1.97 13.76
C ARG A 95 -9.38 1.12 14.53
N ALA A 96 -9.96 0.11 13.88
CA ALA A 96 -10.90 -0.85 14.47
C ALA A 96 -10.22 -1.80 15.48
#